data_AF-A0A519UXE5-F1
#
_entry.id   AF-A0A519UXE5-F1
#
_cell.length_a   1.000
_cell.length_b   1.000
_cell.length_c   1.000
_cell.angle_alpha   90.00
_cell.angle_beta   90.00
_cell.angle_gamma   90.00
#
_symmetry.space_group_name_H-M   'P 1'
#
loop_
_entity.id
_entity.type
_entity.pdbx_description
1 polymer ?
#
loop_
_entity_poly.entity_id
_entity_poly.type
_entity_poly.pdbx_seq_one_letter_code
_entity_poly.pdbx_strand_id
1 'polypeptide(L)'
;MDKLLPGWGVSQLAALFPQVPLADLQPVPDLVRPARPPQPAPDATSEPLFGGLSAFTQLITWRGVELPVPYRVYFFEPPVAQGQGLTSRQRQLVYCVYLRHYDGFVRQRHLEALLKSQQHSPADFAVPFLFSLLGEYVSEILAVLAQHLPPGLLRS
;
A
#
# COMPACT_ATOMS: atom_id res chain seq x y z
N MET A 1 3.08 7.93 26.70
CA MET A 1 2.48 6.58 26.67
C MET A 1 2.28 6.24 25.21
N ASP A 2 3.30 5.62 24.61
CA ASP A 2 3.37 5.35 23.18
C ASP A 2 2.32 4.31 22.79
N LYS A 3 1.21 4.77 22.21
CA LYS A 3 0.30 3.88 21.49
C LYS A 3 1.01 3.49 20.20
N LEU A 4 1.63 2.31 20.20
CA LEU A 4 1.99 1.61 18.97
C LEU A 4 0.74 1.64 18.06
N LEU A 5 0.86 2.18 16.86
CA LEU A 5 -0.20 2.03 15.85
C LEU A 5 -0.44 0.52 15.69
N PRO A 6 -1.70 0.04 15.73
CA PRO A 6 -1.96 -1.39 15.61
C PRO A 6 -1.37 -1.88 14.29
N GLY A 7 -0.48 -2.87 14.37
CA GLY A 7 0.03 -3.53 13.17
C GLY A 7 -1.12 -4.15 12.39
N TRP A 8 -0.95 -4.25 11.07
CA TRP A 8 -1.97 -4.88 10.24
C TRP A 8 -2.06 -6.37 10.56
N GLY A 9 -3.22 -6.78 11.05
CA GLY A 9 -3.56 -8.19 11.23
C GLY A 9 -4.18 -8.78 9.97
N VAL A 10 -4.55 -10.05 10.09
CA VAL A 10 -5.20 -10.80 9.01
C VAL A 10 -6.53 -10.15 8.59
N SER A 11 -7.27 -9.53 9.52
CA SER A 11 -8.54 -8.87 9.21
C SER A 11 -8.37 -7.66 8.28
N GLN A 12 -7.34 -6.83 8.48
CA GLN A 12 -7.03 -5.71 7.58
C GLN A 12 -6.64 -6.23 6.20
N LEU A 13 -5.84 -7.29 6.14
CA LEU A 13 -5.45 -7.91 4.87
C LEU A 13 -6.65 -8.54 4.15
N ALA A 14 -7.59 -9.15 4.89
CA ALA A 14 -8.81 -9.71 4.31
C ALA A 14 -9.71 -8.63 3.70
N ALA A 15 -9.72 -7.42 4.28
CA ALA A 15 -10.43 -6.29 3.70
C ALA A 15 -9.78 -5.81 2.38
N LEU A 16 -8.44 -5.85 2.29
CA LEU A 16 -7.70 -5.44 1.09
C LEU A 16 -7.71 -6.51 -0.01
N PHE A 17 -7.80 -7.78 0.38
CA PHE A 17 -7.71 -8.93 -0.51
C PHE A 17 -8.87 -9.91 -0.26
N PRO A 18 -10.14 -9.48 -0.39
CA PRO A 18 -11.31 -10.27 -0.01
C PRO A 18 -11.46 -11.57 -0.82
N GLN A 19 -10.89 -11.62 -2.02
CA GLN A 19 -10.87 -12.79 -2.90
C GLN A 19 -9.73 -13.79 -2.59
N VAL A 20 -8.84 -13.49 -1.63
CA VAL A 20 -7.66 -14.31 -1.33
C VAL A 20 -7.95 -15.21 -0.12
N PRO A 21 -7.66 -16.53 -0.20
CA PRO A 21 -7.89 -17.43 0.93
C PRO A 21 -7.13 -17.01 2.19
N LEU A 22 -7.76 -17.16 3.36
CA LEU A 22 -7.18 -16.76 4.64
C LEU A 22 -5.81 -17.40 4.91
N ALA A 23 -5.60 -18.65 4.46
CA ALA A 23 -4.33 -19.36 4.58
C ALA A 23 -3.17 -18.66 3.84
N ASP A 24 -3.47 -17.96 2.74
CA ASP A 24 -2.49 -17.14 2.02
C ASP A 24 -2.27 -15.78 2.70
N LEU A 25 -3.22 -15.30 3.51
CA LEU A 25 -3.08 -14.04 4.25
C LEU A 25 -2.30 -14.21 5.56
N GLN A 26 -2.39 -15.38 6.20
CA GLN A 26 -1.81 -15.64 7.51
C GLN A 26 -0.31 -15.30 7.68
N PRO A 27 0.59 -15.55 6.72
CA PRO A 27 2.02 -15.25 6.91
C PRO A 27 2.38 -13.79 6.61
N VAL A 28 1.47 -13.01 6.02
CA VAL A 28 1.76 -11.64 5.56
C VAL A 28 1.94 -10.63 6.72
N PRO A 29 1.15 -10.64 7.81
CA PRO A 29 1.31 -9.70 8.93
C PRO A 29 2.73 -9.61 9.51
N ASP A 30 3.46 -10.73 9.52
CA ASP A 30 4.84 -10.75 10.01
C ASP A 30 5.80 -9.91 9.19
N LEU A 31 5.45 -9.62 7.95
CA LEU A 31 6.24 -8.87 6.98
C LEU A 31 5.75 -7.44 6.78
N VAL A 32 4.61 -7.06 7.36
CA VAL A 32 4.01 -5.71 7.23
C VAL A 32 3.91 -5.03 8.58
N ARG A 33 5.04 -4.96 9.30
CA ARG A 33 5.09 -4.46 10.67
C ARG A 33 5.20 -2.92 10.68
N PRO A 34 4.35 -2.22 11.46
CA PRO A 34 4.43 -0.77 11.62
C PRO A 34 5.81 -0.34 12.09
N ALA A 35 6.40 0.60 11.36
CA ALA A 35 7.54 1.34 11.87
C ALA A 35 7.06 2.35 12.92
N ARG A 36 7.89 2.62 13.93
CA ARG A 36 7.71 3.83 14.75
C ARG A 36 7.82 5.01 13.77
N PRO A 37 6.82 5.88 13.63
CA PRO A 37 6.86 6.91 12.59
C PRO A 37 8.11 7.79 12.79
N PRO A 38 9.03 7.84 11.81
CA PRO A 38 10.01 8.92 11.80
C PRO A 38 9.28 10.15 11.28
N GLN A 39 9.18 11.19 12.13
CA GLN A 39 8.46 12.45 11.88
C GLN A 39 6.93 12.36 11.85
N PRO A 40 6.21 13.46 12.18
CA PRO A 40 4.76 13.46 12.11
C PRO A 40 4.38 13.36 10.64
N ALA A 41 3.78 12.23 10.26
CA ALA A 41 3.18 12.08 8.95
C ALA A 41 2.18 13.25 8.76
N PRO A 42 2.14 13.94 7.61
CA PRO A 42 1.22 15.06 7.38
C PRO A 42 -0.26 14.65 7.60
N ASP A 43 -0.54 13.36 7.50
CA ASP A 43 -1.81 12.65 7.68
C ASP A 43 -2.01 12.02 9.08
N ALA A 44 -1.02 12.09 9.98
CA ALA A 44 -1.17 11.60 11.37
C ALA A 44 -2.08 12.47 12.24
N THR A 45 -2.53 13.63 11.74
CA THR A 45 -3.50 14.51 12.42
C THR A 45 -4.95 14.12 12.16
N SER A 46 -5.20 13.23 11.21
CA SER A 46 -6.54 12.72 10.93
C SER A 46 -6.76 11.36 11.62
N GLU A 47 -7.79 11.31 12.48
CA GLU A 47 -8.22 10.08 13.15
C GLU A 47 -8.44 8.95 12.14
N PRO A 48 -8.00 7.71 12.43
CA PRO A 48 -8.18 6.59 11.51
C PRO A 48 -9.67 6.32 11.27
N LEU A 49 -10.08 6.39 10.01
CA LEU A 49 -11.44 6.01 9.59
C LEU A 49 -11.45 4.50 9.36
N PHE A 50 -12.17 3.77 10.22
CA PHE A 50 -12.32 2.31 10.20
C PHE A 50 -11.02 1.50 10.36
N GLY A 51 -10.92 0.73 11.45
CA GLY A 51 -9.98 -0.40 11.57
C GLY A 51 -8.47 -0.09 11.52
N GLY A 52 -8.06 1.19 11.63
CA GLY A 52 -6.66 1.62 11.56
C GLY A 52 -6.19 2.08 10.18
N LEU A 53 -7.11 2.39 9.26
CA LEU A 53 -6.78 2.93 7.94
C LEU A 53 -6.67 4.47 7.98
N SER A 54 -5.78 5.04 7.16
CA SER A 54 -5.54 6.49 7.06
C SER A 54 -6.77 7.20 6.47
N ALA A 55 -7.02 8.46 6.85
CA ALA A 55 -8.13 9.26 6.32
C ALA A 55 -8.09 9.48 4.79
N PHE A 56 -6.94 9.25 4.16
CA PHE A 56 -6.77 9.32 2.71
C PHE A 56 -6.98 7.97 2.01
N THR A 57 -7.54 6.97 2.70
CA THR A 57 -7.85 5.66 2.11
C THR A 57 -8.76 5.82 0.90
N GLN A 58 -8.36 5.23 -0.22
CA GLN A 58 -9.09 5.23 -1.47
C GLN A 58 -9.96 3.98 -1.52
N LEU A 59 -11.28 4.17 -1.68
CA LEU A 59 -12.17 3.07 -1.99
C LEU A 59 -12.09 2.79 -3.49
N ILE A 60 -11.53 1.65 -3.85
CA ILE A 60 -11.42 1.21 -5.25
C ILE A 60 -12.38 0.05 -5.47
N THR A 61 -13.30 0.20 -6.42
CA THR A 61 -14.17 -0.89 -6.85
C THR A 61 -13.41 -1.81 -7.80
N TRP A 62 -13.17 -3.05 -7.41
CA TRP A 62 -12.53 -4.07 -8.22
C TRP A 62 -13.38 -5.34 -8.25
N ARG A 63 -13.75 -5.79 -9.47
CA ARG A 63 -14.64 -6.95 -9.67
C ARG A 63 -15.94 -6.90 -8.83
N GLY A 64 -16.48 -5.70 -8.63
CA GLY A 64 -17.72 -5.48 -7.87
C GLY A 64 -17.54 -5.46 -6.35
N VAL A 65 -16.32 -5.48 -5.83
CA VAL A 65 -16.01 -5.37 -4.40
C VAL A 65 -15.27 -4.06 -4.13
N GLU A 66 -15.63 -3.37 -3.06
CA GLU A 66 -14.91 -2.18 -2.61
C GLU A 66 -13.68 -2.56 -1.79
N LEU A 67 -12.53 -2.09 -2.23
CA LEU A 67 -11.24 -2.31 -1.59
C LEU A 67 -10.79 -1.01 -0.91
N PRO A 68 -10.58 -0.99 0.41
CA PRO A 68 -10.14 0.18 1.14
C PRO A 68 -8.61 0.32 1.06
N VAL A 69 -8.09 0.67 -0.11
CA VAL A 69 -6.65 0.75 -0.37
C VAL A 69 -6.08 1.99 0.33
N PRO A 70 -5.11 1.86 1.26
CA PRO A 70 -4.59 3.02 1.98
C PRO A 70 -3.82 3.93 1.04
N TYR A 71 -3.79 5.23 1.33
CA TYR A 71 -2.92 6.15 0.62
C TYR A 71 -1.44 5.81 0.83
N ARG A 72 -1.03 5.71 2.10
CA ARG A 72 0.33 5.36 2.52
C ARG A 72 0.36 4.34 3.66
N VAL A 73 1.39 3.51 3.65
CA VAL A 73 1.78 2.64 4.76
C VAL A 73 3.20 2.98 5.23
N TYR A 74 3.39 2.88 6.54
CA TYR A 74 4.65 3.20 7.23
C TYR A 74 5.18 1.95 7.90
N PHE A 75 5.72 1.03 7.10
CA PHE A 75 6.20 -0.27 7.56
C PHE A 75 7.72 -0.35 7.48
N PHE A 76 8.34 -1.06 8.42
CA PHE A 76 9.72 -1.46 8.20
C PHE A 76 9.75 -2.46 7.07
N GLU A 77 10.70 -2.28 6.17
CA GLU A 77 10.94 -3.29 5.16
C GLU A 77 11.62 -4.51 5.78
N PRO A 78 11.05 -5.72 5.66
CA PRO A 78 11.65 -6.91 6.21
C PRO A 78 12.91 -7.28 5.42
N PRO A 79 13.95 -7.81 6.10
CA PRO A 79 15.08 -8.43 5.43
C PRO A 79 14.62 -9.53 4.46
N VAL A 80 15.30 -9.66 3.33
CA VAL A 80 14.98 -10.64 2.26
C VAL A 80 14.81 -12.07 2.81
N ALA A 81 15.58 -12.45 3.83
CA ALA A 81 15.51 -13.76 4.48
C ALA A 81 14.13 -14.09 5.07
N GLN A 82 13.38 -13.10 5.57
CA GLN A 82 12.07 -13.32 6.18
C GLN A 82 11.00 -13.70 5.15
N GLY A 83 11.23 -13.44 3.86
CA GLY A 83 10.31 -13.77 2.76
C GLY A 83 10.61 -15.08 2.01
N GLN A 84 11.65 -15.82 2.40
CA GLN A 84 12.14 -16.99 1.64
C GLN A 84 11.16 -18.18 1.65
N GLY A 85 10.30 -18.30 2.68
CA GLY A 85 9.31 -19.36 2.79
C GLY A 85 7.95 -19.06 2.14
N LEU A 86 7.74 -17.86 1.60
CA LEU A 86 6.45 -17.47 1.03
C LEU A 86 6.19 -18.16 -0.32
N THR A 87 4.93 -18.54 -0.53
CA THR A 87 4.44 -18.90 -1.87
C THR A 87 4.50 -17.69 -2.81
N SER A 88 4.46 -17.93 -4.12
CA SER A 88 4.42 -16.84 -5.11
C SER A 88 3.26 -15.88 -4.85
N ARG A 89 2.08 -16.40 -4.50
CA ARG A 89 0.90 -15.58 -4.18
C ARG A 89 1.12 -14.74 -2.92
N GLN A 90 1.60 -15.35 -1.84
CA GLN A 90 1.90 -14.67 -0.58
C GLN A 90 2.91 -13.53 -0.78
N ARG A 91 3.94 -13.77 -1.60
CA ARG A 91 4.93 -12.75 -1.96
C ARG A 91 4.31 -11.58 -2.72
N GLN A 92 3.40 -11.85 -3.66
CA GLN A 92 2.68 -10.80 -4.38
C GLN A 92 1.78 -9.96 -3.45
N LEU A 93 1.15 -10.56 -2.42
CA LEU A 93 0.39 -9.81 -1.42
C LEU A 93 1.28 -8.80 -0.69
N VAL A 94 2.45 -9.24 -0.24
CA VAL A 94 3.46 -8.37 0.39
C VAL A 94 3.81 -7.23 -0.55
N TYR A 95 4.11 -7.53 -1.82
CA TYR A 95 4.44 -6.51 -2.81
C TYR A 95 3.32 -5.48 -2.96
N CYS A 96 2.06 -5.91 -3.06
CA CYS A 96 0.90 -5.01 -3.18
C CYS A 96 0.83 -4.03 -2.00
N VAL A 97 1.05 -4.49 -0.77
CA VAL A 97 1.08 -3.62 0.41
C VAL A 97 2.22 -2.60 0.32
N TYR A 98 3.42 -3.05 -0.07
CA TYR A 98 4.58 -2.16 -0.22
C TYR A 98 4.50 -1.19 -1.41
N LEU A 99 3.60 -1.40 -2.37
CA LEU A 99 3.29 -0.39 -3.39
C LEU A 99 2.65 0.87 -2.78
N ARG A 100 2.07 0.79 -1.58
CA ARG A 100 1.58 1.96 -0.84
C ARG A 100 2.60 2.51 0.16
N HIS A 101 3.85 2.08 0.13
CA HIS A 101 4.85 2.53 1.09
C HIS A 101 5.16 4.04 0.94
N TYR A 102 5.45 4.74 2.03
CA TYR A 102 5.79 6.17 2.00
C TYR A 102 7.09 6.47 1.22
N ASP A 103 8.09 5.61 1.35
CA ASP A 103 9.34 5.71 0.60
C ASP A 103 9.15 5.23 -0.85
N GLY A 104 9.40 6.13 -1.81
CA GLY A 104 9.32 5.86 -3.25
C GLY A 104 10.33 4.82 -3.75
N PHE A 105 11.52 4.71 -3.14
CA PHE A 105 12.50 3.69 -3.51
C PHE A 105 12.04 2.29 -3.13
N VAL A 106 11.40 2.16 -1.96
CA VAL A 106 10.77 0.90 -1.53
C VAL A 106 9.64 0.53 -2.48
N ARG A 107 8.75 1.48 -2.80
CA ARG A 107 7.67 1.26 -3.80
C ARG A 107 8.22 0.76 -5.13
N GLN A 108 9.22 1.44 -5.70
CA GLN A 108 9.81 1.06 -6.98
C GLN A 108 10.41 -0.35 -6.95
N ARG A 109 11.18 -0.69 -5.91
CA ARG A 109 11.82 -2.01 -5.83
C ARG A 109 10.79 -3.14 -5.70
N HIS A 110 9.71 -2.93 -4.96
CA HIS A 110 8.61 -3.90 -4.87
C HIS A 110 7.80 -4.00 -6.16
N LEU A 111 7.61 -2.90 -6.89
CA LEU A 111 7.02 -2.91 -8.24
C LEU A 111 7.87 -3.73 -9.20
N GLU A 112 9.17 -3.46 -9.25
CA GLU A 112 10.09 -4.23 -10.08
C GLU A 112 10.11 -5.70 -9.69
N ALA A 113 10.11 -6.04 -8.40
CA ALA A 113 10.06 -7.44 -7.95
C ALA A 113 8.75 -8.14 -8.33
N LEU A 114 7.62 -7.43 -8.28
CA LEU A 114 6.32 -7.92 -8.71
C LEU A 114 6.29 -8.20 -10.22
N LEU A 115 6.88 -7.33 -11.03
CA LEU A 115 6.90 -7.44 -12.50
C LEU A 115 8.01 -8.35 -13.05
N LYS A 116 9.17 -8.43 -12.37
CA LYS A 116 10.32 -9.27 -12.77
C LYS A 116 10.11 -10.75 -12.49
N SER A 117 9.01 -11.14 -11.84
CA SER A 117 8.57 -12.53 -11.67
C SER A 117 8.28 -13.16 -13.04
N GLN A 118 9.33 -13.56 -13.78
CA GLN A 118 9.26 -14.14 -15.13
C GLN A 118 8.37 -15.39 -15.21
N GLN A 119 8.10 -16.03 -14.07
CA GLN A 119 7.30 -17.26 -14.02
C GLN A 119 5.80 -17.02 -13.89
N HIS A 120 5.34 -15.82 -13.48
CA HIS A 120 3.92 -15.56 -13.28
C HIS A 120 3.59 -14.07 -13.50
N SER A 121 2.58 -13.81 -14.33
CA SER A 121 1.92 -12.50 -14.42
C SER A 121 1.45 -12.07 -13.02
N PRO A 122 1.42 -10.75 -12.70
CA PRO A 122 0.79 -10.27 -11.48
C PRO A 122 -0.61 -10.84 -11.34
N ALA A 123 -0.93 -11.37 -10.16
CA ALA A 123 -2.25 -11.90 -9.87
C ALA A 123 -3.29 -10.77 -9.96
N ASP A 124 -4.52 -11.12 -10.33
CA ASP A 124 -5.62 -10.16 -10.51
C ASP A 124 -5.83 -9.21 -9.33
N PHE A 125 -5.58 -9.66 -8.09
CA PHE A 125 -5.71 -8.81 -6.90
C PHE A 125 -4.66 -7.69 -6.82
N ALA A 126 -3.59 -7.75 -7.61
CA ALA A 126 -2.55 -6.72 -7.66
C ALA A 126 -2.95 -5.52 -8.52
N VAL A 127 -3.89 -5.68 -9.45
CA VAL A 127 -4.30 -4.64 -10.40
C VAL A 127 -4.74 -3.34 -9.71
N PRO A 128 -5.58 -3.35 -8.66
CA PRO A 128 -5.98 -2.12 -7.97
C PRO A 128 -4.79 -1.33 -7.41
N PHE A 129 -3.76 -2.02 -6.92
CA PHE A 129 -2.55 -1.41 -6.35
C PHE A 129 -1.64 -0.86 -7.44
N LEU A 130 -1.45 -1.61 -8.53
CA LEU A 130 -0.70 -1.15 -9.71
C LEU A 130 -1.35 0.08 -10.35
N PHE A 131 -2.67 0.09 -10.47
CA PHE A 131 -3.41 1.22 -11.01
C PHE A 131 -3.34 2.44 -10.08
N SER A 132 -3.42 2.24 -8.76
CA SER A 132 -3.30 3.32 -7.78
C SER A 132 -1.97 4.08 -7.91
N LEU A 133 -0.86 3.40 -8.21
CA LEU A 133 0.44 4.04 -8.42
C LEU A 133 0.42 5.08 -9.54
N LEU A 134 -0.31 4.82 -10.64
CA LEU A 134 -0.38 5.73 -11.78
C LEU A 134 -1.00 7.08 -11.38
N GLY A 135 -2.02 7.05 -10.52
CA GLY A 135 -2.67 8.27 -10.03
C GLY A 135 -1.79 9.10 -9.10
N GLU A 136 -0.90 8.44 -8.33
CA GLU A 136 -0.02 9.13 -7.39
C GLU A 136 1.03 10.00 -8.09
N TYR A 137 1.69 9.49 -9.14
CA TYR A 137 2.67 10.28 -9.90
C TYR A 137 2.05 11.52 -10.55
N VAL A 138 0.81 11.41 -11.03
CA VAL A 138 0.08 12.55 -11.59
C VAL A 138 -0.23 13.58 -10.50
N SER A 139 -0.65 13.15 -9.30
CA SER A 139 -0.94 14.06 -8.19
C SER A 139 0.29 14.81 -7.67
N GLU A 140 1.44 14.14 -7.56
CA GLU A 140 2.71 14.75 -7.14
C GLU A 140 3.16 15.81 -8.16
N ILE A 141 3.03 15.52 -9.46
CA ILE A 141 3.31 16.49 -10.53
C ILE A 141 2.36 17.68 -10.44
N LEU A 142 1.05 17.46 -10.29
CA LEU A 142 0.07 18.54 -10.17
C LEU A 142 0.32 19.44 -8.95
N ALA A 143 0.76 18.87 -7.82
CA ALA A 143 1.11 19.64 -6.62
C ALA A 143 2.34 20.53 -6.84
N VAL A 144 3.37 20.03 -7.53
CA VAL A 144 4.55 20.83 -7.92
C VAL A 144 4.13 21.93 -8.91
N LEU A 145 3.35 21.58 -9.92
CA LEU A 145 2.87 22.53 -10.90
C LEU A 145 1.99 23.62 -10.26
N ALA A 146 1.14 23.29 -9.29
CA ALA A 146 0.33 24.27 -8.57
C ALA A 146 1.15 25.29 -7.76
N GLN A 147 2.37 24.93 -7.34
CA GLN A 147 3.29 25.85 -6.67
C GLN A 147 3.99 26.82 -7.64
N HIS A 148 4.07 26.46 -8.92
CA HIS A 148 4.83 27.20 -9.93
C HIS A 148 3.98 27.82 -11.04
N LEU A 149 2.70 27.45 -11.13
CA LEU A 149 1.76 27.95 -12.14
C LEU A 149 0.69 28.86 -11.51
N PRO A 150 0.13 29.81 -12.28
CA PRO A 150 -0.91 30.71 -11.79
C PRO A 150 -2.17 29.92 -11.33
N PRO A 151 -2.86 30.33 -10.23
CA PRO A 151 -4.01 29.63 -9.65
C PRO A 151 -5.26 29.42 -10.55
N GLY A 152 -5.20 29.80 -11.83
CA GLY A 152 -6.26 29.63 -12.83
C GLY A 152 -5.94 28.63 -13.94
N LEU A 153 -4.69 28.14 -14.04
CA LEU A 153 -4.28 27.27 -15.15
C LEU A 153 -4.65 25.79 -14.97
N LEU A 154 -4.81 25.35 -13.72
CA LEU A 154 -5.08 23.95 -13.35
C LEU A 154 -6.53 23.68 -12.94
N ARG A 155 -7.43 24.67 -13.11
CA ARG A 155 -8.86 24.49 -12.89
C ARG A 155 -9.50 23.95 -14.17
N SER A 156 -9.76 22.64 -14.22
CA SER A 156 -10.62 22.00 -15.22
C SER A 156 -11.92 21.54 -14.56
#